data_AF-A0A367QAC7-F1
#
_entry.id   AF-A0A367QAC7-F1
#
_cell.length_a   1.000
_cell.length_b   1.000
_cell.length_c   1.000
_cell.angle_alpha   90.00
_cell.angle_beta   90.00
_cell.angle_gamma   90.00
#
_symmetry.space_group_name_H-M   'P 1'
#
loop_
_entity.id
_entity.type
_entity.pdbx_description
1 polymer ?
#
loop_
_entity_poly.entity_id
_entity_poly.type
_entity_poly.pdbx_seq_one_letter_code
_entity_poly.pdbx_strand_id
1 'polypeptide(L)'
;MVNRQFMNKANHHIGIYLLFSIIIVVALKVISYFFILFLIQPKLLLYPYADIGGVVYPKVVDLDVLDALIFVSLLGFICGLLSSFLSFWSFHKNSSFKIVNLIFIIMFVTSAIETLFFCYRFIQLQNLSSSLVSCDKFSANIPGCYIP
;
A
#
# COMPACT_ATOMS: atom_id res chain seq x y z
N MET A 1 26.10 -45.69 2.40
CA MET A 1 26.63 -44.34 2.70
C MET A 1 26.12 -43.38 1.64
N VAL A 2 24.92 -42.85 1.82
CA VAL A 2 24.29 -41.93 0.86
C VAL A 2 24.47 -40.50 1.38
N ASN A 3 25.35 -39.76 0.70
CA ASN A 3 25.26 -38.33 0.40
C ASN A 3 24.93 -37.32 1.51
N ARG A 4 25.80 -37.17 2.53
CA ARG A 4 25.85 -35.91 3.32
C ARG A 4 26.14 -34.68 2.44
N GLN A 5 26.84 -34.83 1.32
CA GLN A 5 27.14 -33.74 0.39
C GLN A 5 25.93 -33.24 -0.42
N PHE A 6 25.00 -34.11 -0.82
CA PHE A 6 23.77 -33.66 -1.51
C PHE A 6 22.78 -33.01 -0.55
N MET A 7 22.73 -33.50 0.69
CA MET A 7 21.92 -32.90 1.75
C MET A 7 22.37 -31.45 2.05
N ASN A 8 23.68 -31.19 2.04
CA ASN A 8 24.22 -29.82 2.20
C ASN A 8 23.93 -28.91 1.00
N LYS A 9 24.03 -29.40 -0.25
CA LYS A 9 23.67 -28.60 -1.44
C LYS A 9 22.18 -28.25 -1.47
N ALA A 10 21.30 -29.21 -1.17
CA ALA A 10 19.85 -28.98 -1.14
C ALA A 10 19.47 -27.97 -0.06
N ASN A 11 20.03 -28.08 1.16
CA ASN A 11 19.79 -27.12 2.23
C ASN A 11 20.32 -25.72 1.91
N HIS A 12 21.43 -25.60 1.18
CA HIS A 12 21.98 -24.30 0.79
C HIS A 12 21.08 -23.57 -0.23
N HIS A 13 20.56 -24.28 -1.22
CA HIS A 13 19.60 -23.70 -2.17
C HIS A 13 18.29 -23.26 -1.48
N ILE A 14 17.75 -24.07 -0.58
CA ILE A 14 16.54 -23.74 0.19
C ILE A 14 16.74 -22.46 1.02
N GLY A 15 17.92 -22.31 1.66
CA GLY A 15 18.27 -21.11 2.42
C GLY A 15 18.33 -19.84 1.56
N ILE A 16 18.86 -19.93 0.34
CA ILE A 16 18.94 -18.79 -0.59
C ILE A 16 17.56 -18.34 -1.06
N TYR A 17 16.66 -19.27 -1.40
CA TYR A 17 15.28 -18.93 -1.80
C TYR A 17 14.50 -18.26 -0.66
N LEU A 18 14.69 -18.74 0.57
CA LEU A 18 14.12 -18.14 1.78
C LEU A 18 14.59 -16.70 1.99
N LEU A 19 15.90 -16.47 1.93
CA LEU A 19 16.48 -15.14 2.06
C LEU A 19 15.95 -14.20 0.98
N PHE A 20 15.90 -14.66 -0.27
CA PHE A 20 15.39 -13.89 -1.39
C PHE A 20 13.90 -13.53 -1.22
N SER A 21 13.07 -14.47 -0.75
CA SER A 21 11.67 -14.21 -0.44
C SER A 21 11.50 -13.15 0.64
N ILE A 22 12.35 -13.17 1.68
CA ILE A 22 12.34 -12.14 2.74
C ILE A 22 12.69 -10.77 2.15
N ILE A 23 13.74 -10.69 1.32
CA ILE A 23 14.16 -9.44 0.69
C ILE A 23 13.04 -8.85 -0.16
N ILE A 24 12.36 -9.66 -0.97
CA ILE A 24 11.22 -9.20 -1.79
C ILE A 24 10.09 -8.67 -0.92
N VAL A 25 9.70 -9.41 0.12
CA VAL A 25 8.61 -8.99 1.03
C VAL A 25 8.97 -7.69 1.74
N VAL A 26 10.21 -7.54 2.20
CA VAL A 26 10.69 -6.30 2.82
C VAL A 26 10.68 -5.13 1.82
N ALA A 27 11.10 -5.34 0.57
CA ALA A 27 11.06 -4.31 -0.46
C ALA A 27 9.61 -3.86 -0.76
N LEU A 28 8.68 -4.81 -0.88
CA LEU A 28 7.25 -4.52 -1.03
C LEU A 28 6.72 -3.71 0.15
N LYS A 29 7.14 -4.02 1.38
CA LYS A 29 6.78 -3.24 2.56
C LYS A 29 7.30 -1.83 2.53
N VAL A 30 8.56 -1.61 2.15
CA VAL A 30 9.13 -0.26 2.04
C VAL A 30 8.31 0.59 1.07
N ILE A 31 7.92 0.01 -0.07
CA ILE A 31 7.05 0.67 -1.06
C ILE A 31 5.66 0.95 -0.46
N SER A 32 5.04 -0.03 0.20
CA SER A 32 3.74 0.16 0.88
C SER A 32 3.81 1.28 1.92
N TYR A 33 4.84 1.31 2.77
CA TYR A 33 4.99 2.34 3.79
C TYR A 33 5.18 3.73 3.17
N PHE A 34 5.93 3.83 2.08
CA PHE A 34 6.05 5.07 1.33
C PHE A 34 4.67 5.57 0.88
N PHE A 35 3.83 4.72 0.30
CA PHE A 35 2.46 5.09 -0.10
C PHE A 35 1.55 5.44 1.09
N ILE A 36 1.68 4.73 2.22
CA ILE A 36 0.93 5.04 3.44
C ILE A 36 1.21 6.47 3.90
N LEU A 37 2.46 6.94 3.83
CA LEU A 37 2.81 8.32 4.23
C LEU A 37 2.02 9.36 3.43
N PHE A 38 1.86 9.19 2.11
CA PHE A 38 1.03 10.09 1.29
C PHE A 38 -0.46 10.00 1.65
N LEU A 39 -0.94 8.82 2.08
CA LEU A 39 -2.35 8.56 2.39
C LEU A 39 -2.73 8.84 3.85
N ILE A 40 -1.80 9.13 4.76
CA ILE A 40 -2.13 9.51 6.15
C ILE A 40 -2.72 10.93 6.19
N GLN A 41 -2.16 11.86 5.41
CA GLN A 41 -2.61 13.25 5.35
C GLN A 41 -3.08 13.65 3.95
N PRO A 42 -4.10 12.96 3.39
CA PRO A 42 -4.56 13.23 2.04
C PRO A 42 -5.07 14.67 1.93
N LYS A 43 -5.63 15.23 3.02
CA LYS A 43 -6.15 16.61 3.08
C LYS A 43 -5.10 17.67 2.73
N LEU A 44 -3.83 17.50 3.11
CA LEU A 44 -2.79 18.49 2.82
C LEU A 44 -2.50 18.55 1.32
N LEU A 45 -2.61 17.41 0.64
CA LEU A 45 -2.40 17.28 -0.80
C LEU A 45 -3.66 17.68 -1.59
N LEU A 46 -4.84 17.29 -1.09
CA LEU A 46 -6.13 17.51 -1.75
C LEU A 46 -6.64 18.95 -1.67
N TYR A 47 -6.24 19.72 -0.65
CA TYR A 47 -6.71 21.10 -0.43
C TYR A 47 -5.56 22.11 -0.45
N PRO A 48 -4.96 22.39 -1.62
CA PRO A 48 -3.84 23.32 -1.72
C PRO A 48 -4.18 24.76 -1.31
N TYR A 49 -5.47 25.14 -1.24
CA TYR A 49 -5.92 26.53 -1.06
C TYR A 49 -6.69 26.81 0.25
N ALA A 50 -6.59 25.94 1.27
CA ALA A 50 -7.42 26.05 2.48
C ALA A 50 -7.17 27.31 3.35
N ASP A 51 -6.07 28.06 3.14
CA ASP A 51 -5.63 29.13 4.05
C ASP A 51 -5.54 30.56 3.44
N ILE A 52 -5.86 30.77 2.17
CA ILE A 52 -5.75 32.12 1.57
C ILE A 52 -7.10 32.84 1.59
N GLY A 53 -7.43 33.43 2.74
CA GLY A 53 -8.48 34.45 2.86
C GLY A 53 -9.75 33.93 3.52
N GLY A 54 -9.88 34.23 4.82
CA GLY A 54 -11.02 33.84 5.63
C GLY A 54 -12.35 34.39 5.09
N VAL A 55 -13.09 33.56 4.38
CA VAL A 55 -14.55 33.52 4.34
C VAL A 55 -14.88 32.05 4.06
N VAL A 56 -15.82 31.50 4.81
CA VAL A 56 -16.32 30.12 4.70
C VAL A 56 -16.87 29.91 3.27
N TYR A 57 -16.03 29.45 2.35
CA TYR A 57 -16.36 29.07 0.97
C TYR A 57 -15.61 27.78 0.62
N PRO A 58 -16.17 26.95 -0.26
CA PRO A 58 -15.98 25.51 -0.17
C PRO A 58 -14.56 25.10 -0.56
N LYS A 59 -14.12 24.01 0.07
CA LYS A 59 -12.78 23.47 -0.15
C LYS A 59 -12.66 23.01 -1.61
N VAL A 60 -11.84 23.72 -2.37
CA VAL A 60 -11.51 23.38 -3.76
C VAL A 60 -10.65 22.12 -3.74
N VAL A 61 -11.18 21.03 -4.32
CA VAL A 61 -10.48 19.75 -4.45
C VAL A 61 -9.77 19.69 -5.79
N ASP A 62 -8.46 19.43 -5.76
CA ASP A 62 -7.70 19.11 -6.96
C ASP A 62 -8.02 17.67 -7.43
N LEU A 63 -8.69 17.58 -8.58
CA LEU A 63 -9.13 16.31 -9.17
C LEU A 63 -7.96 15.42 -9.58
N ASP A 64 -6.86 15.99 -10.07
CA ASP A 64 -5.72 15.20 -10.53
C ASP A 64 -4.96 14.60 -9.34
N VAL A 65 -4.90 15.34 -8.23
CA VAL A 65 -4.37 14.83 -6.95
C VAL A 65 -5.31 13.76 -6.36
N LEU A 66 -6.63 13.95 -6.42
CA LEU A 66 -7.59 12.95 -5.97
C LEU A 66 -7.45 11.64 -6.76
N ASP A 67 -7.43 11.72 -8.09
CA ASP A 67 -7.26 10.57 -8.99
C ASP A 67 -5.92 9.86 -8.71
N ALA A 68 -4.84 10.62 -8.51
CA ALA A 68 -3.53 10.08 -8.16
C ALA A 68 -3.55 9.35 -6.80
N LEU A 69 -4.19 9.91 -5.77
CA LEU A 69 -4.30 9.28 -4.45
C LEU A 69 -5.15 8.00 -4.50
N ILE A 70 -6.22 7.97 -5.30
CA ILE A 70 -7.01 6.77 -5.55
C ILE A 70 -6.11 5.69 -6.18
N PHE A 71 -5.35 6.05 -7.21
CA PHE A 71 -4.43 5.13 -7.87
C PHE A 71 -3.33 4.60 -6.94
N VAL A 72 -2.74 5.47 -6.11
CA VAL A 72 -1.74 5.09 -5.09
C VAL A 72 -2.34 4.11 -4.07
N SER A 73 -3.59 4.32 -3.65
CA SER A 73 -4.26 3.40 -2.72
C SER A 73 -4.49 2.01 -3.32
N LEU A 74 -4.79 1.92 -4.63
CA LEU A 74 -4.90 0.65 -5.36
C LEU A 74 -3.56 -0.06 -5.49
N LEU A 75 -2.49 0.66 -5.84
CA LEU A 75 -1.15 0.07 -5.93
C LEU A 75 -0.69 -0.47 -4.58
N GLY A 76 -0.87 0.30 -3.51
CA GLY A 76 -0.56 -0.13 -2.16
C GLY A 76 -1.34 -1.37 -1.73
N PHE A 77 -2.63 -1.45 -2.08
CA PHE A 77 -3.45 -2.64 -1.85
C PHE A 77 -2.89 -3.88 -2.56
N ILE A 78 -2.50 -3.75 -3.84
CA ILE A 78 -1.88 -4.85 -4.61
C ILE A 78 -0.56 -5.28 -3.96
N CYS A 79 0.29 -4.34 -3.55
CA CYS A 79 1.53 -4.65 -2.82
C CYS A 79 1.26 -5.41 -1.51
N GLY A 80 0.25 -4.98 -0.73
CA GLY A 80 -0.16 -5.65 0.50
C GLY A 80 -0.65 -7.09 0.27
N LEU A 81 -1.43 -7.32 -0.78
CA LEU A 81 -1.89 -8.67 -1.16
C LEU A 81 -0.72 -9.57 -1.59
N LEU A 82 0.17 -9.08 -2.45
CA LEU A 82 1.34 -9.83 -2.90
C LEU A 82 2.26 -10.19 -1.73
N SER A 83 2.52 -9.25 -0.83
CA SER A 83 3.31 -9.45 0.38
C SER A 83 2.68 -10.51 1.31
N SER A 84 1.36 -10.45 1.49
CA SER A 84 0.60 -11.43 2.28
C SER A 84 0.68 -12.83 1.66
N PHE A 85 0.49 -12.93 0.34
CA PHE A 85 0.56 -14.19 -0.39
C PHE A 85 1.94 -14.84 -0.32
N LEU A 86 3.01 -14.05 -0.54
CA LEU A 86 4.38 -14.54 -0.43
C LEU A 86 4.72 -14.99 0.99
N SER A 87 4.29 -14.24 2.00
CA SER A 87 4.54 -14.59 3.40
C SER A 87 3.82 -15.89 3.79
N PHE A 88 2.56 -16.05 3.38
CA PHE A 88 1.77 -17.27 3.62
C PHE A 88 2.35 -18.48 2.89
N TRP A 89 2.72 -18.32 1.62
CA TRP A 89 3.32 -19.37 0.81
C TRP A 89 4.66 -19.84 1.40
N SER A 90 5.51 -18.90 1.80
CA SER A 90 6.81 -19.20 2.41
C SER A 90 6.69 -19.83 3.80
N PHE A 91 5.68 -19.45 4.58
CA PHE A 91 5.34 -20.10 5.85
C PHE A 91 4.94 -21.57 5.63
N HIS A 92 4.05 -21.85 4.68
CA HIS A 92 3.57 -23.22 4.42
C HIS A 92 4.70 -24.15 3.90
N LYS A 93 5.66 -23.63 3.13
CA LYS A 93 6.77 -24.43 2.60
C LYS A 93 7.86 -24.74 3.63
N ASN A 94 8.02 -23.95 4.70
CA ASN A 94 9.21 -23.99 5.55
C ASN A 94 8.94 -24.31 7.04
N SER A 95 8.19 -25.38 7.29
CA SER A 95 7.79 -25.82 8.64
C SER A 95 8.96 -26.07 9.63
N SER A 96 10.17 -26.38 9.16
CA SER A 96 11.29 -26.77 10.05
C SER A 96 11.97 -25.63 10.82
N PHE A 97 11.94 -24.39 10.32
CA PHE A 97 12.68 -23.27 10.93
C PHE A 97 11.75 -22.34 11.74
N LYS A 98 11.61 -22.61 13.06
CA LYS A 98 10.70 -21.88 13.96
C LYS A 98 10.85 -20.35 13.92
N ILE A 99 12.09 -19.83 13.89
CA ILE A 99 12.36 -18.38 13.88
C ILE A 99 11.93 -17.74 12.56
N VAL A 100 12.22 -18.39 11.43
CA VAL A 100 11.87 -17.90 10.09
C VAL A 100 10.35 -17.87 9.92
N ASN A 101 9.65 -18.87 10.45
CA ASN A 101 8.19 -18.90 10.45
C ASN A 101 7.59 -17.76 11.27
N LEU A 102 8.17 -17.42 12.42
CA LEU A 102 7.74 -16.25 13.20
C LEU A 102 7.87 -14.96 12.38
N ILE A 103 8.98 -14.78 11.65
CA ILE A 103 9.21 -13.63 10.78
C ILE A 103 8.11 -13.54 9.70
N PHE A 104 7.80 -14.65 9.03
CA PHE A 104 6.74 -14.68 8.01
C PHE A 104 5.35 -14.41 8.60
N ILE A 105 5.06 -14.88 9.82
CA ILE A 105 3.81 -14.55 10.51
C ILE A 105 3.72 -13.04 10.78
N ILE A 106 4.79 -12.43 11.30
CA ILE A 106 4.83 -10.98 11.55
C ILE A 106 4.64 -10.22 10.23
N MET A 107 5.33 -10.62 9.16
CA MET A 107 5.18 -10.02 7.84
C MET A 107 3.76 -10.18 7.28
N PHE A 108 3.13 -11.33 7.48
CA PHE A 108 1.75 -11.58 7.07
C PHE A 108 0.77 -10.68 7.82
N VAL A 109 0.84 -10.64 9.15
CA VAL A 109 -0.06 -9.81 9.98
C VAL A 109 0.07 -8.33 9.62
N THR A 110 1.30 -7.84 9.51
CA THR A 110 1.55 -6.44 9.14
C THR A 110 1.07 -6.13 7.71
N SER A 111 1.22 -7.06 6.76
CA SER A 111 0.69 -6.89 5.39
C SER A 111 -0.84 -6.89 5.36
N ALA A 112 -1.50 -7.67 6.22
CA ALA A 112 -2.95 -7.64 6.37
C ALA A 112 -3.42 -6.27 6.90
N ILE A 113 -2.71 -5.70 7.89
CA ILE A 113 -3.00 -4.35 8.42
C ILE A 113 -2.83 -3.28 7.33
N GLU A 114 -1.74 -3.33 6.57
CA GLU A 114 -1.50 -2.42 5.43
C GLU A 114 -2.63 -2.53 4.39
N THR A 115 -3.02 -3.75 4.03
CA THR A 115 -4.10 -4.02 3.06
C THR A 115 -5.43 -3.43 3.53
N LEU A 116 -5.76 -3.59 4.81
CA LEU A 116 -6.96 -2.98 5.41
C LEU A 116 -6.90 -1.46 5.37
N PHE A 117 -5.74 -0.86 5.67
CA PHE A 117 -5.54 0.58 5.59
C PHE A 117 -5.77 1.10 4.16
N PHE A 118 -5.16 0.48 3.15
CA PHE A 118 -5.33 0.88 1.76
C PHE A 118 -6.78 0.73 1.29
N CYS A 119 -7.44 -0.37 1.64
CA CYS A 119 -8.86 -0.60 1.32
C CYS A 119 -9.75 0.48 1.95
N TYR A 120 -9.56 0.78 3.23
CA TYR A 120 -10.28 1.84 3.92
C TYR A 120 -10.08 3.20 3.26
N ARG A 121 -8.84 3.55 2.90
CA ARG A 121 -8.52 4.81 2.22
C ARG A 121 -9.09 4.89 0.82
N PHE A 122 -9.05 3.80 0.06
CA PHE A 122 -9.67 3.72 -1.26
C PHE A 122 -11.18 4.02 -1.17
N ILE A 123 -11.90 3.39 -0.24
CA ILE A 123 -13.32 3.64 -0.01
C ILE A 123 -13.57 5.10 0.36
N GLN A 124 -12.76 5.68 1.25
CA GLN A 124 -12.88 7.09 1.62
C GLN A 124 -12.69 8.04 0.44
N LEU A 125 -11.67 7.80 -0.40
CA LEU A 125 -11.38 8.64 -1.56
C LEU A 125 -12.45 8.47 -2.65
N GLN A 126 -12.99 7.26 -2.83
CA GLN A 126 -14.12 7.02 -3.73
C GLN A 126 -15.40 7.72 -3.26
N ASN A 127 -15.71 7.64 -1.96
CA ASN A 127 -16.83 8.38 -1.38
C ASN A 127 -16.65 9.89 -1.50
N LEU A 128 -15.41 10.38 -1.37
CA LEU A 128 -15.10 11.78 -1.61
C LEU A 128 -15.37 12.15 -3.07
N SER A 129 -14.82 11.37 -4.01
CA SER A 129 -15.01 11.56 -5.45
C SER A 129 -16.49 11.59 -5.86
N SER A 130 -17.31 10.68 -5.33
CA SER A 130 -18.75 10.63 -5.63
C SER A 130 -19.57 11.75 -4.98
N SER A 131 -19.04 12.40 -3.94
CA SER A 131 -19.67 13.55 -3.28
C SER A 131 -19.35 14.91 -3.92
N LEU A 132 -18.42 14.95 -4.89
CA LEU A 132 -18.03 16.17 -5.57
C LEU A 132 -19.13 16.66 -6.52
N VAL A 133 -19.42 17.96 -6.48
CA VAL A 133 -20.44 18.59 -7.33
C VAL A 133 -19.78 19.62 -8.25
N SER A 134 -20.27 19.74 -9.49
CA SER A 134 -19.81 20.70 -10.53
C SER A 134 -18.31 20.61 -10.85
N CYS A 135 -17.90 19.41 -11.24
CA CYS A 135 -16.54 19.10 -11.68
C CYS A 135 -16.32 19.46 -13.15
N ASP A 136 -16.17 20.75 -13.46
CA ASP A 136 -15.78 21.17 -14.81
C ASP A 136 -14.27 21.04 -15.01
N LYS A 137 -13.84 19.85 -15.45
CA LYS A 137 -12.44 19.56 -15.83
C LYS A 137 -11.99 20.36 -17.09
N PHE A 138 -12.91 21.07 -17.76
CA PHE A 138 -12.69 21.78 -19.03
C PHE A 138 -12.86 23.31 -18.96
N SER A 139 -13.28 23.89 -17.83
CA SER A 139 -13.40 25.36 -17.72
C SER A 139 -12.05 25.95 -17.29
N ALA A 140 -11.37 26.61 -18.23
CA ALA A 140 -9.99 27.09 -18.09
C ALA A 140 -9.78 28.19 -17.03
N ASN A 141 -10.78 28.56 -16.22
CA ASN A 141 -10.70 29.74 -15.36
C ASN A 141 -10.85 29.49 -13.85
N ILE A 142 -11.39 28.36 -13.36
CA ILE A 142 -11.31 27.99 -11.92
C ILE A 142 -11.31 26.46 -11.79
N PRO A 143 -10.16 25.80 -11.54
CA PRO A 143 -10.12 24.36 -11.37
C PRO A 143 -10.51 24.00 -9.94
N GLY A 144 -11.67 23.40 -9.78
CA GLY A 144 -11.87 22.46 -8.69
C GLY A 144 -13.32 22.22 -8.35
N CYS A 145 -13.58 20.98 -7.95
CA CYS A 145 -14.88 20.61 -7.45
C CYS A 145 -15.01 21.12 -6.01
N TYR A 146 -16.21 21.54 -5.65
CA TYR A 146 -16.53 21.82 -4.27
C TYR A 146 -17.26 20.64 -3.63
N ILE A 147 -17.00 20.47 -2.34
CA ILE A 147 -17.86 19.70 -1.45
C ILE A 147 -18.91 20.69 -0.94
N PRO A 148 -20.22 20.44 -1.10
CA PRO A 148 -21.26 21.33 -0.57
C PRO A 148 -21.18 21.50 0.96
#